data_AF-A0A2V1BWP3-F1
#
_entry.id   AF-A0A2V1BWP3-F1
#
_cell.length_a   1.000
_cell.length_b   1.000
_cell.length_c   1.000
_cell.angle_alpha   90.00
_cell.angle_beta   90.00
_cell.angle_gamma   90.00
#
_symmetry.space_group_name_H-M   'P 1'
#
loop_
_entity.id
_entity.type
_entity.pdbx_description
1 polymer ?
#
loop_
_entity_poly.entity_id
_entity_poly.type
_entity_poly.pdbx_seq_one_letter_code
_entity_poly.pdbx_strand_id
1 'polypeptide(L)'
;MSPKNSSSKTSKSSKQITGGSSSRITTQAQTQPNSPPPVSFLFVVNGITLNEDPRDNGVLPRVDDYGRWLPPAYAAGFGPQNRGTVFRWSNGDISIATGYRWDDGYGRTPNGDTLEIYKATTMFWCNPFYHFMVATGDATTRDIADTVPEDTWYAINFHHEDTLSRLDYVGDQYLAGKDRSFIAQLGLGAYQQQDEDAPKSGGIAGNLAMLIGLVAFSCKRRDLDQVLVGDRAWHGYRWHGHGRSHGRKEARGMVVSVYLDPDNRIGSTTAALNSLESGGGYLLK
;
A
#
# COMPACT_ATOMS: atom_id res chain seq x y z
N MET A 1 -23.84 8.04 -75.50
CA MET A 1 -24.72 9.23 -75.57
C MET A 1 -23.98 10.38 -74.88
N SER A 2 -23.58 11.39 -75.65
CA SER A 2 -23.04 12.69 -75.18
C SER A 2 -24.12 13.46 -74.39
N PRO A 3 -23.85 14.59 -73.67
CA PRO A 3 -23.15 15.81 -74.13
C PRO A 3 -22.02 16.30 -73.19
N LYS A 4 -20.97 16.99 -73.68
CA LYS A 4 -20.86 18.44 -74.01
C LYS A 4 -21.14 19.34 -72.79
N ASN A 5 -20.46 20.45 -72.50
CA ASN A 5 -19.64 21.35 -73.30
C ASN A 5 -19.03 22.44 -72.39
N SER A 6 -17.91 23.05 -72.83
CA SER A 6 -17.59 24.51 -72.86
C SER A 6 -17.79 25.37 -71.57
N SER A 7 -16.97 26.37 -71.19
CA SER A 7 -16.03 27.24 -71.92
C SER A 7 -15.54 28.34 -70.96
N SER A 8 -14.26 28.77 -71.11
CA SER A 8 -13.71 30.16 -71.15
C SER A 8 -14.30 31.26 -70.22
N LYS A 9 -13.56 32.17 -69.56
CA LYS A 9 -12.55 33.13 -70.05
C LYS A 9 -11.82 33.82 -68.87
N THR A 10 -10.51 33.98 -69.03
CA THR A 10 -9.67 35.20 -68.88
C THR A 10 -10.13 36.39 -68.03
N SER A 11 -9.26 36.84 -67.09
CA SER A 11 -8.64 38.19 -67.14
C SER A 11 -7.55 38.37 -66.06
N LYS A 12 -6.43 38.96 -66.48
CA LYS A 12 -5.32 39.49 -65.65
C LYS A 12 -5.71 40.86 -65.09
N SER A 13 -5.30 41.20 -63.86
CA SER A 13 -4.56 42.44 -63.59
C SER A 13 -4.05 42.51 -62.15
N SER A 14 -2.88 43.11 -62.02
CA SER A 14 -2.06 43.44 -60.85
C SER A 14 -2.63 44.54 -59.93
N LYS A 15 -2.35 44.49 -58.61
CA LYS A 15 -1.65 45.55 -57.84
C LYS A 15 -1.58 45.26 -56.32
N GLN A 16 -0.34 45.29 -55.82
CA GLN A 16 0.20 45.95 -54.61
C GLN A 16 -0.57 46.06 -53.27
N ILE A 17 0.16 45.62 -52.23
CA ILE A 17 0.37 46.23 -50.88
C ILE A 17 -0.83 46.26 -49.91
N THR A 18 -0.72 45.52 -48.80
CA THR A 18 -0.55 46.05 -47.42
C THR A 18 -0.44 44.91 -46.42
N GLY A 19 0.43 45.08 -45.43
CA GLY A 19 0.60 44.15 -44.32
C GLY A 19 -0.62 44.09 -43.41
N GLY A 20 -0.80 42.93 -42.77
CA GLY A 20 -1.81 42.69 -41.76
C GLY A 20 -1.41 41.46 -40.95
N SER A 21 -0.84 41.72 -39.77
CA SER A 21 -0.61 40.73 -38.72
C SER A 21 -1.94 40.04 -38.40
N SER A 22 -2.01 38.72 -38.60
CA SER A 22 -3.16 37.93 -38.15
C SER A 22 -2.64 36.71 -37.40
N SER A 23 -2.67 36.88 -36.08
CA SER A 23 -2.72 35.88 -35.02
C SER A 23 -3.04 34.46 -35.51
N ARG A 24 -2.00 33.60 -35.51
CA ARG A 24 -2.19 32.15 -35.46
C ARG A 24 -2.93 31.82 -34.16
N ILE A 25 -4.23 31.58 -34.30
CA ILE A 25 -4.98 30.75 -33.36
C ILE A 25 -4.26 29.40 -33.38
N THR A 26 -3.41 29.20 -32.38
CA THR A 26 -2.82 27.91 -32.10
C THR A 26 -3.93 27.14 -31.43
N THR A 27 -4.70 26.41 -32.23
CA THR A 27 -5.63 25.40 -31.74
C THR A 27 -4.77 24.41 -30.96
N GLN A 28 -4.73 24.57 -29.64
CA GLN A 28 -4.13 23.59 -28.76
C GLN A 28 -4.86 22.29 -29.02
N ALA A 29 -4.17 21.36 -29.68
CA ALA A 29 -4.58 19.99 -29.75
C ALA A 29 -4.76 19.53 -28.30
N GLN A 30 -6.01 19.33 -27.90
CA GLN A 30 -6.36 18.60 -26.70
C GLN A 30 -5.83 17.18 -26.90
N THR A 31 -4.62 16.92 -26.43
CA THR A 31 -4.17 15.57 -26.11
C THR A 31 -5.07 15.07 -24.99
N GLN A 32 -6.13 14.37 -25.37
CA GLN A 32 -6.83 13.47 -24.46
C GLN A 32 -5.80 12.47 -23.91
N PRO A 33 -5.62 12.35 -22.58
CA PRO A 33 -4.96 11.18 -22.05
C PRO A 33 -5.96 10.03 -22.16
N ASN A 34 -5.84 9.21 -23.21
CA ASN A 34 -6.60 7.97 -23.42
C ASN A 34 -6.22 6.86 -22.41
N SER A 35 -5.64 7.21 -21.26
CA SER A 35 -5.28 6.26 -20.21
C SER A 35 -5.81 6.78 -18.89
N PRO A 36 -6.52 5.94 -18.10
CA PRO A 36 -6.93 6.33 -16.77
C PRO A 36 -5.70 6.77 -15.96
N PRO A 37 -5.85 7.75 -15.06
CA PRO A 37 -4.74 8.24 -14.26
C PRO A 37 -4.13 7.10 -13.45
N PRO A 38 -2.79 7.13 -13.22
CA PRO A 38 -2.12 6.12 -12.44
C PRO A 38 -2.71 6.04 -11.03
N VAL A 39 -2.78 4.84 -10.46
CA VAL A 39 -3.24 4.65 -9.09
C VAL A 39 -2.22 5.25 -8.12
N SER A 40 -2.71 5.97 -7.10
CA SER A 40 -1.92 6.40 -5.95
C SER A 40 -2.72 6.24 -4.67
N PHE A 41 -2.03 6.21 -3.53
CA PHE A 41 -2.63 6.25 -2.21
C PHE A 41 -1.63 6.81 -1.20
N LEU A 42 -2.13 7.27 -0.07
CA LEU A 42 -1.29 7.66 1.07
C LEU A 42 -1.26 6.53 2.09
N PHE A 43 -0.17 6.40 2.83
CA PHE A 43 -0.12 5.46 3.94
C PHE A 43 0.78 5.95 5.06
N VAL A 44 0.54 5.43 6.26
CA VAL A 44 1.37 5.66 7.44
C VAL A 44 1.53 4.35 8.20
N VAL A 45 2.70 4.18 8.82
CA VAL A 45 2.99 3.05 9.71
C VAL A 45 3.31 3.61 11.09
N ASN A 46 2.40 3.39 12.03
CA ASN A 46 2.59 3.81 13.41
C ASN A 46 3.04 2.62 14.26
N GLY A 47 4.09 2.80 15.06
CA GLY A 47 4.50 1.77 16.03
C GLY A 47 3.50 1.69 17.17
N ILE A 48 3.29 0.50 17.72
CA ILE A 48 2.44 0.30 18.90
C ILE A 48 3.34 0.14 20.13
N THR A 49 2.94 0.78 21.22
CA THR A 49 3.43 0.46 22.57
C THR A 49 2.40 -0.39 23.30
N LEU A 50 2.83 -1.25 24.22
CA LEU A 50 1.93 -2.05 25.04
C LEU A 50 1.69 -1.36 26.37
N ASN A 51 0.47 -1.45 26.88
CA ASN A 51 0.10 -0.99 28.21
C ASN A 51 -0.15 -2.19 29.12
N GLU A 52 0.89 -2.56 29.87
CA GLU A 52 0.87 -3.70 30.78
C GLU A 52 0.79 -3.28 32.26
N ASP A 53 0.71 -1.97 32.55
CA ASP A 53 0.67 -1.46 33.92
C ASP A 53 -0.79 -1.42 34.43
N PRO A 54 -1.17 -2.28 35.40
CA PRO A 54 -2.53 -2.29 35.92
C PRO A 54 -2.94 -0.99 36.61
N ARG A 55 -1.98 -0.14 36.99
CA ARG A 55 -2.24 1.18 37.58
C ARG A 55 -2.71 2.21 36.56
N ASP A 56 -2.43 1.97 35.28
CA ASP A 56 -2.90 2.77 34.14
C ASP A 56 -3.97 2.02 33.34
N ASN A 57 -4.78 1.21 34.04
CA ASN A 57 -5.79 0.32 33.46
C ASN A 57 -5.24 -0.63 32.36
N GLY A 58 -3.94 -0.89 32.36
CA GLY A 58 -3.29 -1.79 31.41
C GLY A 58 -3.72 -3.23 31.55
N VAL A 59 -3.48 -4.00 30.49
CA VAL A 59 -3.81 -5.43 30.43
C VAL A 59 -2.52 -6.22 30.33
N LEU A 60 -2.36 -7.20 31.21
CA LEU A 60 -1.19 -8.09 31.18
C LEU A 60 -1.08 -8.82 29.83
N PRO A 61 0.15 -9.15 29.39
CA PRO A 61 0.37 -9.91 28.17
C PRO A 61 -0.46 -11.19 28.14
N ARG A 62 -1.11 -11.43 27.00
CA ARG A 62 -1.73 -12.73 26.73
C ARG A 62 -0.62 -13.71 26.38
N VAL A 63 -0.75 -14.93 26.88
CA VAL A 63 0.12 -16.05 26.53
C VAL A 63 -0.72 -17.27 26.19
N ASP A 64 -0.20 -18.14 25.34
CA ASP A 64 -0.77 -19.47 25.13
C ASP A 64 -0.42 -20.42 26.29
N ASP A 65 -0.89 -21.68 26.19
CA ASP A 65 -0.62 -22.73 27.19
C ASP A 65 0.86 -23.05 27.39
N TYR A 66 1.73 -22.57 26.48
CA TYR A 66 3.18 -22.77 26.50
C TYR A 66 3.94 -21.49 26.90
N GLY A 67 3.23 -20.45 27.34
CA GLY A 67 3.83 -19.18 27.73
C GLY A 67 4.28 -18.32 26.55
N ARG A 68 3.88 -18.63 25.31
CA ARG A 68 4.23 -17.84 24.12
C ARG A 68 3.36 -16.60 24.04
N TRP A 69 3.99 -15.45 23.85
CA TRP A 69 3.30 -14.17 23.78
C TRP A 69 2.29 -14.10 22.64
N LEU A 70 1.10 -13.54 22.94
CA LEU A 70 0.02 -13.25 22.01
C LEU A 70 -0.39 -11.77 22.12
N PRO A 71 -0.87 -11.15 21.03
CA PRO A 71 -1.32 -9.76 21.07
C PRO A 71 -2.46 -9.52 22.07
N PRO A 72 -2.55 -8.31 22.66
CA PRO A 72 -3.67 -7.94 23.53
C PRO A 72 -5.02 -8.13 22.83
N ALA A 73 -6.04 -8.53 23.60
CA ALA A 73 -7.41 -8.67 23.09
C ALA A 73 -8.29 -7.45 23.37
N TYR A 74 -7.79 -6.50 24.16
CA TYR A 74 -8.52 -5.33 24.62
C TYR A 74 -7.73 -4.06 24.30
N ALA A 75 -8.43 -2.99 23.95
CA ALA A 75 -7.85 -1.70 23.62
C ALA A 75 -6.94 -1.19 24.76
N ALA A 76 -7.35 -1.45 26.00
CA ALA A 76 -6.61 -1.08 27.21
C ALA A 76 -5.21 -1.73 27.32
N GLY A 77 -4.95 -2.82 26.59
CA GLY A 77 -3.62 -3.43 26.51
C GLY A 77 -2.64 -2.70 25.58
N PHE A 78 -3.09 -1.65 24.89
CA PHE A 78 -2.24 -0.83 24.03
C PHE A 78 -1.97 0.52 24.67
N GLY A 79 -0.71 0.94 24.58
CA GLY A 79 -0.29 2.30 24.90
C GLY A 79 -0.38 3.23 23.67
N PRO A 80 0.14 4.46 23.79
CA PRO A 80 0.12 5.42 22.69
C PRO A 80 0.87 4.91 21.46
N GLN A 81 0.35 5.25 20.28
CA GLN A 81 1.02 4.97 19.01
C GLN A 81 2.22 5.89 18.80
N ASN A 82 3.35 5.33 18.35
CA ASN A 82 4.48 6.09 17.87
C ASN A 82 4.24 6.49 16.41
N ARG A 83 3.87 7.76 16.23
CA ARG A 83 3.67 8.37 14.92
C ARG A 83 4.78 8.06 13.90
N GLY A 84 4.36 7.65 12.70
CA GLY A 84 5.20 7.50 11.52
C GLY A 84 5.13 8.68 10.55
N THR A 85 5.94 8.59 9.49
CA THR A 85 5.91 9.47 8.33
C THR A 85 4.74 9.09 7.41
N VAL A 86 4.04 10.07 6.84
CA VAL A 86 3.03 9.82 5.80
C VAL A 86 3.75 9.72 4.46
N PHE A 87 3.58 8.59 3.80
CA PHE A 87 4.14 8.31 2.49
C PHE A 87 3.05 8.36 1.44
N ARG A 88 3.45 8.64 0.20
CA ARG A 88 2.63 8.49 -0.99
C ARG A 88 3.20 7.35 -1.82
N TRP A 89 2.38 6.36 -2.09
CA TRP A 89 2.63 5.37 -3.14
C TRP A 89 1.97 5.87 -4.42
N SER A 90 2.70 5.85 -5.53
CA SER A 90 2.17 6.21 -6.85
C SER A 90 2.79 5.31 -7.90
N ASN A 91 1.95 4.50 -8.53
CA ASN A 91 2.33 3.62 -9.65
C ASN A 91 3.62 2.80 -9.40
N GLY A 92 3.76 2.23 -8.21
CA GLY A 92 4.89 1.37 -7.84
C GLY A 92 6.08 2.10 -7.21
N ASP A 93 6.06 3.43 -7.13
CA ASP A 93 7.09 4.24 -6.46
C ASP A 93 6.58 4.86 -5.16
N ILE A 94 7.47 5.06 -4.19
CA ILE A 94 7.15 5.63 -2.88
C ILE A 94 7.92 6.93 -2.66
N SER A 95 7.25 7.92 -2.10
CA SER A 95 7.81 9.21 -1.73
C SER A 95 7.22 9.70 -0.40
N ILE A 96 7.86 10.70 0.23
CA ILE A 96 7.26 11.38 1.39
C ILE A 96 6.12 12.27 0.90
N ALA A 97 4.94 12.14 1.52
CA ALA A 97 3.80 12.99 1.25
C ALA A 97 3.98 14.34 1.97
N THR A 98 4.69 15.27 1.33
CA THR A 98 5.06 16.57 1.93
C THR A 98 3.81 17.36 2.35
N GLY A 99 3.80 17.86 3.58
CA GLY A 99 2.68 18.62 4.16
C GLY A 99 1.60 17.75 4.79
N TYR A 100 1.52 16.47 4.44
CA TYR A 100 0.64 15.51 5.11
C TYR A 100 1.25 15.07 6.43
N ARG A 101 0.39 14.82 7.42
CA ARG A 101 0.81 14.38 8.74
C ARG A 101 -0.17 13.39 9.34
N TRP A 102 0.27 12.68 10.37
CA TRP A 102 -0.63 11.91 11.22
C TRP A 102 -0.75 12.63 12.57
N ASP A 103 -1.97 12.89 13.01
CA ASP A 103 -2.26 13.68 14.20
C ASP A 103 -3.61 13.29 14.81
N ASP A 104 -3.69 13.26 16.14
CA ASP A 104 -4.89 12.87 16.90
C ASP A 104 -5.54 11.55 16.45
N GLY A 105 -4.74 10.54 16.07
CA GLY A 105 -5.28 9.26 15.59
C GLY A 105 -5.53 9.17 14.08
N TYR A 106 -5.44 10.29 13.35
CA TYR A 106 -5.85 10.36 11.95
C TYR A 106 -4.78 10.92 11.02
N GLY A 107 -4.81 10.49 9.76
CA GLY A 107 -4.10 11.18 8.69
C GLY A 107 -4.73 12.55 8.42
N ARG A 108 -3.92 13.57 8.18
CA ARG A 108 -4.32 14.95 7.94
C ARG A 108 -3.73 15.49 6.64
N THR A 109 -4.52 16.26 5.91
CA THR A 109 -4.07 17.06 4.76
C THR A 109 -3.18 18.23 5.21
N PRO A 110 -2.46 18.88 4.28
CA PRO A 110 -1.73 20.12 4.59
C PRO A 110 -2.63 21.20 5.21
N ASN A 111 -3.91 21.25 4.84
CA ASN A 111 -4.88 22.21 5.35
C ASN A 111 -5.49 21.81 6.70
N GLY A 112 -5.21 20.61 7.20
CA GLY A 112 -5.71 20.11 8.49
C GLY A 112 -6.98 19.24 8.40
N ASP A 113 -7.52 19.03 7.20
CA ASP A 113 -8.67 18.13 7.01
C ASP A 113 -8.27 16.68 7.27
N THR A 114 -9.21 15.88 7.77
CA THR A 114 -8.99 14.43 7.95
C THR A 114 -8.93 13.73 6.60
N LEU A 115 -7.92 12.86 6.42
CA LEU A 115 -7.82 11.98 5.25
C LEU A 115 -8.88 10.88 5.30
N GLU A 116 -9.46 10.58 4.15
CA GLU A 116 -10.40 9.46 4.00
C GLU A 116 -9.64 8.13 4.06
N ILE A 117 -9.96 7.32 5.06
CA ILE A 117 -9.34 6.01 5.25
C ILE A 117 -9.91 5.02 4.25
N TYR A 118 -9.02 4.32 3.54
CA TYR A 118 -9.38 3.19 2.70
C TYR A 118 -9.38 1.89 3.50
N LYS A 119 -8.29 1.64 4.24
CA LYS A 119 -8.12 0.42 5.03
C LYS A 119 -7.10 0.65 6.15
N ALA A 120 -7.28 -0.03 7.27
CA ALA A 120 -6.24 -0.18 8.28
C ALA A 120 -6.08 -1.64 8.69
N THR A 121 -4.88 -1.99 9.15
CA THR A 121 -4.56 -3.29 9.72
C THR A 121 -3.63 -3.08 10.90
N THR A 122 -3.91 -3.76 12.01
CA THR A 122 -2.97 -3.90 13.10
C THR A 122 -2.20 -5.19 12.92
N MET A 123 -0.87 -5.13 13.02
CA MET A 123 -0.01 -6.28 12.76
C MET A 123 1.10 -6.38 13.81
N PHE A 124 1.33 -7.60 14.28
CA PHE A 124 2.39 -7.94 15.23
C PHE A 124 3.32 -8.99 14.64
N TRP A 125 4.62 -8.85 14.94
CA TRP A 125 5.50 -10.01 14.98
C TRP A 125 5.45 -10.58 16.39
N CYS A 126 4.81 -11.73 16.55
CA CYS A 126 4.56 -12.34 17.84
C CYS A 126 5.81 -13.04 18.35
N ASN A 127 6.23 -14.13 17.72
CA ASN A 127 7.38 -14.94 18.15
C ASN A 127 7.78 -15.91 17.01
N PRO A 128 8.86 -16.69 17.14
CA PRO A 128 9.28 -17.65 16.11
C PRO A 128 8.30 -18.78 15.81
N PHE A 129 7.20 -18.93 16.55
CA PHE A 129 6.17 -19.94 16.29
C PHE A 129 4.95 -19.35 15.58
N TYR A 130 4.40 -18.25 16.09
CA TYR A 130 3.22 -17.60 15.52
C TYR A 130 3.55 -16.61 14.39
N HIS A 131 4.80 -16.17 14.27
CA HIS A 131 5.26 -15.20 13.28
C HIS A 131 4.40 -13.94 13.23
N PHE A 132 3.62 -13.75 12.16
CA PHE A 132 2.77 -12.58 12.00
C PHE A 132 1.32 -12.87 12.42
N MET A 133 0.80 -12.02 13.30
CA MET A 133 -0.63 -11.94 13.59
C MET A 133 -1.19 -10.58 13.19
N VAL A 134 -2.38 -10.59 12.62
CA VAL A 134 -3.08 -9.43 12.06
C VAL A 134 -4.50 -9.33 12.59
N ALA A 135 -5.00 -8.10 12.72
CA ALA A 135 -6.39 -7.79 12.98
C ALA A 135 -6.86 -6.68 12.04
N THR A 136 -8.12 -6.72 11.63
CA THR A 136 -8.74 -5.70 10.79
C THR A 136 -8.83 -4.36 11.54
N GLY A 137 -8.44 -3.26 10.91
CA GLY A 137 -8.51 -1.93 11.50
C GLY A 137 -7.45 -1.66 12.58
N ASP A 138 -7.68 -0.61 13.35
CA ASP A 138 -6.84 -0.18 14.46
C ASP A 138 -7.29 -0.85 15.77
N ALA A 139 -6.51 -1.82 16.26
CA ALA A 139 -6.79 -2.53 17.50
C ALA A 139 -6.61 -1.66 18.75
N THR A 140 -5.91 -0.53 18.64
CA THR A 140 -5.66 0.35 19.79
C THR A 140 -6.90 1.15 20.18
N THR A 141 -7.94 1.16 19.33
CA THR A 141 -9.18 1.92 19.55
C THR A 141 -10.40 1.04 19.76
N ARG A 142 -10.25 -0.29 19.80
CA ARG A 142 -11.36 -1.24 19.93
C ARG A 142 -10.96 -2.52 20.67
N ASP A 143 -11.91 -3.12 21.36
CA ASP A 143 -11.73 -4.47 21.90
C ASP A 143 -11.89 -5.51 20.78
N ILE A 144 -11.02 -6.52 20.81
CA ILE A 144 -10.98 -7.64 19.85
C ILE A 144 -11.67 -8.88 20.45
N ALA A 145 -11.65 -9.02 21.78
CA ALA A 145 -12.28 -10.15 22.48
C ALA A 145 -13.81 -10.19 22.33
N ASP A 146 -14.44 -9.02 22.21
CA ASP A 146 -15.90 -8.85 22.30
C ASP A 146 -16.57 -8.65 20.93
N THR A 147 -15.80 -8.78 19.85
CA THR A 147 -16.27 -8.58 18.48
C THR A 147 -16.63 -9.90 17.80
N VAL A 148 -17.49 -9.82 16.78
CA VAL A 148 -17.87 -10.96 15.92
C VAL A 148 -16.62 -11.69 15.39
N PRO A 149 -16.73 -12.97 14.94
CA PRO A 149 -15.58 -13.78 14.53
C PRO A 149 -14.67 -13.20 13.46
N GLU A 150 -15.07 -12.10 12.81
CA GLU A 150 -14.41 -11.34 11.74
C GLU A 150 -13.39 -10.29 12.26
N ASP A 151 -13.42 -9.99 13.57
CA ASP A 151 -12.64 -8.91 14.18
C ASP A 151 -11.62 -9.42 15.20
N THR A 152 -11.21 -10.69 15.08
CA THR A 152 -10.20 -11.33 15.93
C THR A 152 -8.77 -11.20 15.39
N TRP A 153 -7.81 -11.83 16.07
CA TRP A 153 -6.46 -12.01 15.56
C TRP A 153 -6.36 -13.23 14.64
N TYR A 154 -5.77 -13.04 13.46
CA TYR A 154 -5.49 -14.09 12.49
C TYR A 154 -4.00 -14.21 12.23
N ALA A 155 -3.54 -15.40 11.83
CA ALA A 155 -2.30 -15.47 11.07
C ALA A 155 -2.49 -14.79 9.71
N ILE A 156 -1.41 -14.32 9.09
CA ILE A 156 -1.50 -13.95 7.67
C ILE A 156 -1.74 -15.20 6.82
N ASN A 157 -2.60 -15.07 5.81
CA ASN A 157 -2.93 -16.13 4.88
C ASN A 157 -2.80 -15.62 3.44
N PHE A 158 -2.89 -16.54 2.49
CA PHE A 158 -2.69 -16.27 1.08
C PHE A 158 -3.76 -16.94 0.23
N HIS A 159 -4.24 -16.23 -0.79
CA HIS A 159 -4.92 -16.82 -1.94
C HIS A 159 -3.94 -16.93 -3.11
N HIS A 160 -4.01 -18.02 -3.88
CA HIS A 160 -3.07 -18.27 -4.97
C HIS A 160 -3.68 -18.10 -6.34
N GLU A 161 -2.95 -17.42 -7.22
CA GLU A 161 -3.21 -17.35 -8.65
C GLU A 161 -1.92 -17.69 -9.39
N ASP A 162 -1.76 -18.96 -9.77
CA ASP A 162 -0.52 -19.50 -10.34
C ASP A 162 0.68 -19.27 -9.39
N THR A 163 1.60 -18.37 -9.72
CA THR A 163 2.77 -18.04 -8.89
C THR A 163 2.60 -16.77 -8.05
N LEU A 164 1.41 -16.15 -8.07
CA LEU A 164 1.05 -14.98 -7.27
C LEU A 164 0.43 -15.41 -5.93
N SER A 165 0.92 -14.82 -4.84
CA SER A 165 0.28 -14.93 -3.51
C SER A 165 -0.43 -13.62 -3.17
N ARG A 166 -1.74 -13.65 -2.95
CA ARG A 166 -2.50 -12.49 -2.46
C ARG A 166 -2.66 -12.59 -0.94
N LEU A 167 -2.06 -11.66 -0.22
CA LEU A 167 -2.19 -11.55 1.23
C LEU A 167 -3.62 -11.25 1.64
N ASP A 168 -4.13 -12.02 2.59
CA ASP A 168 -5.46 -11.84 3.18
C ASP A 168 -5.51 -12.38 4.62
N TYR A 169 -6.64 -12.16 5.29
CA TYR A 169 -6.94 -12.68 6.63
C TYR A 169 -7.32 -14.17 6.58
N VAL A 170 -7.82 -14.66 5.44
CA VAL A 170 -8.29 -16.03 5.22
C VAL A 170 -7.59 -16.61 4.00
N GLY A 171 -7.41 -17.93 3.96
CA GLY A 171 -6.80 -18.63 2.83
C GLY A 171 -5.79 -19.67 3.29
N ASP A 172 -4.80 -19.91 2.46
CA ASP A 172 -3.72 -20.86 2.70
C ASP A 172 -2.63 -20.25 3.58
N GLN A 173 -2.02 -21.08 4.44
CA GLN A 173 -0.93 -20.67 5.34
C GLN A 173 0.45 -20.71 4.68
N TYR A 174 0.51 -20.78 3.34
CA TYR A 174 1.74 -20.83 2.57
C TYR A 174 1.65 -19.96 1.31
N LEU A 175 2.81 -19.55 0.80
CA LEU A 175 2.98 -18.77 -0.42
C LEU A 175 2.82 -19.65 -1.66
N ALA A 176 2.31 -19.05 -2.73
CA ALA A 176 2.42 -19.58 -4.08
C ALA A 176 3.91 -19.63 -4.48
N GLY A 177 4.46 -20.85 -4.49
CA GLY A 177 5.83 -21.14 -4.88
C GLY A 177 6.91 -20.90 -3.81
N LYS A 178 8.17 -21.04 -4.24
CA LYS A 178 9.35 -21.00 -3.37
C LYS A 178 10.51 -20.15 -3.92
N ASP A 179 11.59 -20.04 -3.14
CA ASP A 179 12.92 -19.57 -3.58
C ASP A 179 12.97 -18.17 -4.23
N ARG A 180 12.53 -17.15 -3.48
CA ARG A 180 12.74 -15.73 -3.82
C ARG A 180 13.37 -14.96 -2.67
N SER A 181 14.26 -14.04 -3.00
CA SER A 181 14.96 -13.21 -2.01
C SER A 181 14.00 -12.38 -1.16
N PHE A 182 12.86 -11.93 -1.71
CA PHE A 182 11.88 -11.16 -0.95
C PHE A 182 11.27 -11.96 0.20
N ILE A 183 11.11 -13.29 0.08
CA ILE A 183 10.48 -14.14 1.09
C ILE A 183 11.25 -14.02 2.40
N ALA A 184 12.56 -14.28 2.37
CA ALA A 184 13.40 -14.19 3.56
C ALA A 184 13.47 -12.77 4.13
N GLN A 185 13.59 -11.75 3.27
CA GLN A 185 13.75 -10.37 3.72
C GLN A 185 12.48 -9.81 4.37
N LEU A 186 11.32 -10.12 3.81
CA LEU A 186 10.02 -9.77 4.40
C LEU A 186 9.65 -10.64 5.61
N GLY A 187 10.45 -11.67 5.93
CA GLY A 187 10.23 -12.54 7.09
C GLY A 187 9.17 -13.62 6.85
N LEU A 188 8.95 -13.98 5.59
CA LEU A 188 7.94 -14.94 5.15
C LEU A 188 8.50 -16.37 5.00
N GLY A 189 9.70 -16.65 5.49
CA GLY A 189 10.35 -17.95 5.31
C GLY A 189 9.53 -19.13 5.85
N ALA A 190 8.79 -18.93 6.94
CA ALA A 190 7.90 -19.95 7.51
C ALA A 190 6.65 -20.24 6.68
N TYR A 191 6.32 -19.36 5.74
CA TYR A 191 5.18 -19.49 4.81
C TYR A 191 5.64 -20.02 3.46
N GLN A 192 6.92 -20.37 3.28
CA GLN A 192 7.40 -20.91 2.01
C GLN A 192 6.78 -22.28 1.75
N GLN A 193 6.35 -22.51 0.50
CA GLN A 193 5.87 -23.83 0.07
C GLN A 193 6.97 -24.89 0.26
N GLN A 194 6.61 -26.01 0.88
CA GLN A 194 7.54 -27.09 1.23
C GLN A 194 7.65 -28.15 0.14
N ASP A 195 6.75 -28.14 -0.83
CA ASP A 195 6.79 -29.05 -1.97
C ASP A 195 8.08 -28.85 -2.81
N GLU A 196 8.78 -29.97 -3.06
CA GLU A 196 10.01 -29.99 -3.83
C GLU A 196 9.78 -29.60 -5.30
N ASP A 197 8.58 -29.85 -5.83
CA ASP A 197 8.21 -29.54 -7.21
C ASP A 197 7.53 -28.16 -7.34
N ALA A 198 7.39 -27.41 -6.24
CA ALA A 198 6.77 -26.10 -6.26
C ALA A 198 7.52 -25.12 -7.20
N PRO A 199 6.79 -24.33 -8.01
CA PRO A 199 7.40 -23.33 -8.87
C PRO A 199 8.09 -22.24 -8.04
N LYS A 200 8.93 -21.42 -8.70
CA LYS A 200 9.45 -20.22 -8.06
C LYS A 200 8.31 -19.24 -7.79
N SER A 201 8.32 -18.61 -6.62
CA SER A 201 7.33 -17.58 -6.30
C SER A 201 7.44 -16.40 -7.28
N GLY A 202 6.29 -15.96 -7.79
CA GLY A 202 6.20 -14.86 -8.76
C GLY A 202 6.26 -13.50 -8.08
N GLY A 203 5.68 -13.41 -6.88
CA GLY A 203 5.57 -12.21 -6.06
C GLY A 203 4.30 -12.21 -5.19
N ILE A 204 4.04 -11.06 -4.55
CA ILE A 204 2.94 -10.87 -3.61
C ILE A 204 2.06 -9.67 -4.04
N ALA A 205 0.75 -9.80 -3.84
CA ALA A 205 -0.24 -8.74 -3.89
C ALA A 205 -1.26 -8.91 -2.75
N GLY A 206 -2.49 -8.40 -2.88
CA GLY A 206 -3.54 -8.50 -1.86
C GLY A 206 -3.54 -7.29 -0.92
N ASN A 207 -3.98 -7.50 0.32
CA ASN A 207 -4.23 -6.45 1.31
C ASN A 207 -3.05 -5.46 1.43
N LEU A 208 -3.27 -4.20 1.02
CA LEU A 208 -2.23 -3.18 0.96
C LEU A 208 -1.64 -2.88 2.34
N ALA A 209 -2.48 -2.80 3.38
CA ALA A 209 -2.03 -2.48 4.73
C ALA A 209 -1.13 -3.60 5.29
N MET A 210 -1.47 -4.87 5.06
CA MET A 210 -0.60 -6.00 5.41
C MET A 210 0.72 -5.98 4.64
N LEU A 211 0.66 -5.73 3.33
CA LEU A 211 1.85 -5.69 2.46
C LEU A 211 2.84 -4.62 2.93
N ILE A 212 2.33 -3.42 3.22
CA ILE A 212 3.11 -2.31 3.81
C ILE A 212 3.65 -2.70 5.19
N GLY A 213 2.85 -3.40 6.00
CA GLY A 213 3.28 -3.93 7.30
C GLY A 213 4.50 -4.85 7.18
N LEU A 214 4.47 -5.80 6.25
CA LEU A 214 5.61 -6.70 5.98
C LEU A 214 6.88 -5.93 5.61
N VAL A 215 6.75 -4.91 4.75
CA VAL A 215 7.86 -4.02 4.42
C VAL A 215 8.36 -3.28 5.67
N ALA A 216 7.49 -2.79 6.53
CA ALA A 216 7.88 -2.13 7.77
C ALA A 216 8.43 -3.09 8.85
N PHE A 217 8.21 -4.40 8.74
CA PHE A 217 8.88 -5.43 9.53
C PHE A 217 10.26 -5.82 9.00
N SER A 218 10.53 -5.59 7.71
CA SER A 218 11.83 -5.86 7.11
C SER A 218 12.96 -4.98 7.65
N CYS A 219 12.64 -3.88 8.35
CA CYS A 219 13.60 -2.98 8.98
C CYS A 219 13.15 -2.50 10.38
N LYS A 220 14.05 -1.84 11.13
CA LYS A 220 13.68 -1.15 12.38
C LYS A 220 12.85 0.10 12.07
N ARG A 221 11.97 0.50 13.00
CA ARG A 221 11.06 1.66 12.82
C ARG A 221 11.77 2.92 12.32
N ARG A 222 12.92 3.26 12.93
CA ARG A 222 13.70 4.46 12.59
C ARG A 222 14.31 4.46 11.19
N ASP A 223 14.36 3.29 10.56
CA ASP A 223 15.00 3.08 9.27
C ASP A 223 14.00 3.07 8.12
N LEU A 224 12.68 3.09 8.40
CA LEU A 224 11.63 2.91 7.38
C LEU A 224 11.68 3.96 6.27
N ASP A 225 11.81 5.25 6.62
CA ASP A 225 11.92 6.35 5.67
C ASP A 225 13.10 6.15 4.73
N GLN A 226 14.24 5.76 5.29
CA GLN A 226 15.44 5.49 4.50
C GLN A 226 15.28 4.24 3.64
N VAL A 227 14.62 3.19 4.11
CA VAL A 227 14.33 1.99 3.29
C VAL A 227 13.44 2.32 2.10
N LEU A 228 12.36 3.08 2.32
CA LEU A 228 11.37 3.35 1.29
C LEU A 228 11.85 4.42 0.29
N VAL A 229 12.49 5.48 0.78
CA VAL A 229 12.78 6.67 -0.03
C VAL A 229 14.25 6.74 -0.44
N GLY A 230 15.17 6.49 0.51
CA GLY A 230 16.60 6.63 0.26
C GLY A 230 17.20 5.43 -0.48
N ASP A 231 16.99 4.24 0.07
CA ASP A 231 17.44 2.97 -0.50
C ASP A 231 16.53 2.53 -1.67
N ARG A 232 15.32 3.13 -1.76
CA ARG A 232 14.26 2.77 -2.72
C ARG A 232 14.02 1.26 -2.75
N ALA A 233 14.01 0.60 -1.60
CA ALA A 233 13.92 -0.87 -1.54
C ALA A 233 12.63 -1.43 -2.16
N TRP A 234 11.56 -0.62 -2.20
CA TRP A 234 10.34 -0.92 -2.94
C TRP A 234 10.13 0.14 -4.02
N HIS A 235 10.36 -0.22 -5.27
CA HIS A 235 10.14 0.66 -6.41
C HIS A 235 9.77 -0.14 -7.67
N GLY A 236 9.03 0.47 -8.59
CA GLY A 236 8.62 -0.17 -9.85
C GLY A 236 7.97 -1.56 -9.68
N TYR A 237 7.09 -1.71 -8.68
CA TYR A 237 6.40 -2.98 -8.36
C TYR A 237 7.32 -4.15 -7.98
N ARG A 238 8.53 -3.86 -7.49
CA ARG A 238 9.53 -4.86 -7.13
C ARG A 238 10.13 -4.58 -5.75
N TRP A 239 10.41 -5.65 -5.02
CA TRP A 239 11.22 -5.60 -3.82
C TRP A 239 12.69 -5.83 -4.17
N HIS A 240 13.50 -4.79 -4.05
CA HIS A 240 14.94 -4.83 -4.27
C HIS A 240 15.72 -5.22 -3.02
N GLY A 241 15.09 -5.10 -1.85
CA GLY A 241 15.74 -5.35 -0.58
C GLY A 241 16.63 -4.22 -0.11
N HIS A 242 17.23 -4.42 1.07
CA HIS A 242 18.12 -3.46 1.68
C HIS A 242 19.07 -4.15 2.67
N GLY A 243 20.20 -3.48 3.01
CA GLY A 243 21.21 -4.01 3.93
C GLY A 243 20.91 -3.83 5.42
N ARG A 244 19.75 -3.28 5.79
CA ARG A 244 19.42 -2.97 7.19
C ARG A 244 18.94 -4.18 7.97
N SER A 245 19.18 -4.17 9.29
CA SER A 245 18.66 -5.19 10.20
C SER A 245 17.13 -5.14 10.26
N HIS A 246 16.49 -6.32 10.30
CA HIS A 246 15.04 -6.39 10.43
C HIS A 246 14.52 -5.86 11.77
N GLY A 247 13.26 -5.44 11.76
CA GLY A 247 12.55 -4.94 12.94
C GLY A 247 11.81 -6.02 13.72
N ARG A 248 11.69 -7.24 13.17
CA ARG A 248 11.00 -8.37 13.81
C ARG A 248 11.63 -8.70 15.17
N LYS A 249 10.93 -8.31 16.24
CA LYS A 249 11.20 -8.60 17.65
C LYS A 249 9.88 -9.03 18.25
N GLU A 250 9.92 -9.98 19.18
CA GLU A 250 8.73 -10.42 19.92
C GLU A 250 7.94 -9.21 20.45
N ALA A 251 6.61 -9.31 20.32
CA ALA A 251 5.65 -8.28 20.71
C ALA A 251 5.77 -6.93 19.97
N ARG A 252 6.56 -6.83 18.89
CA ARG A 252 6.57 -5.60 18.08
C ARG A 252 5.29 -5.51 17.25
N GLY A 253 4.49 -4.50 17.56
CA GLY A 253 3.27 -4.16 16.83
C GLY A 253 3.37 -2.88 16.02
N MET A 254 2.50 -2.76 15.03
CA MET A 254 2.25 -1.53 14.29
C MET A 254 0.79 -1.47 13.82
N VAL A 255 0.28 -0.25 13.67
CA VAL A 255 -0.93 0.04 12.90
C VAL A 255 -0.49 0.58 11.54
N VAL A 256 -1.00 -0.03 10.48
CA VAL A 256 -0.80 0.45 9.12
C VAL A 256 -2.13 0.99 8.63
N SER A 257 -2.15 2.26 8.24
CA SER A 257 -3.34 2.92 7.70
C SER A 257 -3.06 3.38 6.28
N VAL A 258 -3.96 3.02 5.37
CA VAL A 258 -3.97 3.39 3.95
C VAL A 258 -5.15 4.34 3.74
N TYR A 259 -4.88 5.47 3.09
CA TYR A 259 -5.84 6.52 2.81
C TYR A 259 -5.95 6.77 1.31
N LEU A 260 -7.09 7.27 0.87
CA LEU A 260 -7.23 7.82 -0.46
C LEU A 260 -6.33 9.06 -0.61
N ASP A 261 -5.76 9.24 -1.79
CA ASP A 261 -4.91 10.38 -2.13
C ASP A 261 -5.78 11.53 -2.66
N PRO A 262 -5.99 12.60 -1.87
CA PRO A 262 -6.88 13.69 -2.26
C PRO A 262 -6.34 14.50 -3.45
N ASP A 263 -5.04 14.37 -3.76
CA ASP A 263 -4.40 14.99 -4.92
C ASP A 263 -4.63 14.19 -6.22
N ASN A 264 -5.11 12.94 -6.11
CA ASN A 264 -5.41 12.06 -7.25
C ASN A 264 -6.81 11.44 -7.12
N ARG A 265 -7.84 12.28 -7.04
CA ARG A 265 -9.22 11.84 -6.79
C ARG A 265 -9.78 10.85 -7.83
N ILE A 266 -9.22 10.84 -9.04
CA ILE A 266 -9.66 9.94 -10.11
C ILE A 266 -8.94 8.58 -10.00
N GLY A 267 -7.63 8.57 -9.74
CA GLY A 267 -6.83 7.34 -9.64
C GLY A 267 -6.81 6.72 -8.23
N SER A 268 -7.23 7.46 -7.20
CA SER A 268 -7.25 7.04 -5.80
C SER A 268 -8.68 6.95 -5.28
N THR A 269 -9.40 5.96 -5.77
CA THR A 269 -10.75 5.62 -5.30
C THR A 269 -10.73 4.26 -4.62
N THR A 270 -11.72 3.99 -3.75
CA THR A 270 -11.91 2.66 -3.15
C THR A 270 -11.95 1.55 -4.19
N ALA A 271 -12.62 1.79 -5.33
CA ALA A 271 -12.68 0.83 -6.44
C ALA A 271 -11.31 0.61 -7.10
N ALA A 272 -10.51 1.66 -7.29
CA ALA A 272 -9.18 1.57 -7.87
C ALA A 272 -8.21 0.81 -6.95
N LEU A 273 -8.24 1.08 -5.63
CA LEU A 273 -7.41 0.38 -4.66
C LEU A 273 -7.86 -1.08 -4.48
N ASN A 274 -9.17 -1.36 -4.42
CA ASN A 274 -9.67 -2.75 -4.44
C ASN A 274 -9.22 -3.49 -5.71
N SER A 275 -9.26 -2.82 -6.86
CA SER A 275 -8.78 -3.41 -8.12
C SER A 275 -7.26 -3.64 -8.10
N LEU A 276 -6.49 -2.76 -7.44
CA LEU A 276 -5.06 -2.95 -7.23
C LEU A 276 -4.77 -4.19 -6.35
N GLU A 277 -5.55 -4.41 -5.29
CA GLU A 277 -5.42 -5.56 -4.39
C GLU A 277 -5.84 -6.90 -5.04
N SER A 278 -6.97 -6.92 -5.74
CA SER A 278 -7.62 -8.14 -6.22
C SER A 278 -7.43 -8.43 -7.72
N GLY A 279 -7.33 -7.40 -8.57
CA GLY A 279 -7.27 -7.56 -10.03
C GLY A 279 -5.90 -7.24 -10.64
N GLY A 280 -5.01 -6.58 -9.88
CA GLY A 280 -3.65 -6.29 -10.30
C GLY A 280 -2.77 -7.55 -10.32
N GLY A 281 -1.66 -7.46 -11.05
CA GLY A 281 -0.56 -8.41 -10.89
C GLY A 281 0.20 -8.19 -9.59
N TYR A 282 1.44 -8.63 -9.54
CA TYR A 282 2.32 -8.47 -8.38
C TYR A 282 2.51 -7.00 -7.97
N LEU A 283 2.37 -6.72 -6.67
CA LEU A 283 2.74 -5.42 -6.07
C LEU A 283 4.16 -5.42 -5.51
N LEU A 284 4.65 -6.61 -5.14
CA LEU A 284 6.03 -6.91 -4.79
C LEU A 284 6.49 -8.18 -5.53
N LYS A 285 7.35 -8.01 -6.54
CA LYS A 285 8.13 -9.10 -7.17
C LYS A 285 9.48 -9.30 -6.50
#